data_AF-A0A1L3FP79-F1
#
_entry.id   AF-A0A1L3FP79-F1
#
_cell.length_a   1.000
_cell.length_b   1.000
_cell.length_c   1.000
_cell.angle_alpha   90.00
_cell.angle_beta   90.00
_cell.angle_gamma   90.00
#
_symmetry.space_group_name_H-M   'P 1'
#
loop_
_entity.id
_entity.type
_entity.pdbx_description
1 polymer ?
#
loop_
_entity_poly.entity_id
_entity_poly.type
_entity_poly.pdbx_seq_one_letter_code
_entity_poly.pdbx_strand_id
1 'polypeptide(L)'
;MLLFLANVLEQLDLALEHLSKGDVNNARFGVMLTDNALELVLHQIAKDKASELKSFSFRGETYEHQEALDKALGRTFPEKVAFARLTGEMTEEIAQTVLIMHGVRNEVYHAGLQHEAILPSLAVFYFDVVCGFLNGYRPLYFGWSSGQRLPDRSKKYFKGHPSFPGEIEDFGRGCGTLSAACAHNSVTTVATLADHLDEIIQEQDTCIKIVADGVYENQRTTRDQAVVDCQTWPLAFSQEAMAFAQKRGFSGNRLEFVEWLGKNYPLKAKRDPIQRWAQRADKLRMEKNPHSALRHYKAFIMETERLREWILEAADACEREIDAAIDRARGK
;
A
#
# COMPACT_ATOMS: atom_id res chain seq x y z
N MET A 1 25.79 19.12 -6.33
CA MET A 1 24.83 18.67 -5.31
C MET A 1 23.69 19.67 -5.11
N LEU A 2 23.97 20.97 -4.95
CA LEU A 2 22.93 21.97 -4.66
C LEU A 2 21.79 21.95 -5.69
N LEU A 3 22.10 21.96 -7.00
CA LEU A 3 21.08 21.87 -8.06
C LEU A 3 20.23 20.58 -7.96
N PHE A 4 20.83 19.44 -7.61
CA PHE A 4 20.10 18.18 -7.43
C PHE A 4 19.09 18.31 -6.29
N LEU A 5 19.51 18.81 -5.12
CA LEU A 5 18.64 19.02 -3.96
C LEU A 5 17.53 20.03 -4.26
N ALA A 6 17.84 21.07 -5.06
CA ALA A 6 16.85 22.04 -5.50
C ALA A 6 15.79 21.43 -6.43
N ASN A 7 16.16 20.51 -7.32
CA ASN A 7 15.21 19.79 -8.17
C ASN A 7 14.33 18.84 -7.34
N VAL A 8 14.88 18.21 -6.30
CA VAL A 8 14.10 17.36 -5.38
C VAL A 8 13.07 18.20 -4.62
N LEU A 9 13.47 19.36 -4.07
CA LEU A 9 12.53 20.27 -3.39
C LEU A 9 11.47 20.83 -4.33
N GLU A 10 11.81 21.12 -5.59
CA GLU A 10 10.82 21.52 -6.59
C GLU A 10 9.76 20.44 -6.80
N GLN A 11 10.16 19.17 -6.91
CA GLN A 11 9.21 18.06 -7.06
C GLN A 11 8.34 17.86 -5.83
N LEU A 12 8.90 17.94 -4.62
CA LEU A 12 8.12 17.82 -3.38
C LEU A 12 7.15 18.98 -3.20
N ASP A 13 7.56 20.20 -3.54
CA ASP A 13 6.69 21.37 -3.51
C ASP A 13 5.55 21.26 -4.53
N LEU A 14 5.84 20.76 -5.74
CA LEU A 14 4.80 20.45 -6.71
C LEU A 14 3.86 19.33 -6.21
N ALA A 15 4.41 18.30 -5.57
CA ALA A 15 3.60 17.25 -4.95
C ALA A 15 2.64 17.84 -3.92
N LEU A 16 3.13 18.71 -3.02
CA LEU A 16 2.31 19.38 -2.02
C LEU A 16 1.19 20.22 -2.64
N GLU A 17 1.46 20.95 -3.73
CA GLU A 17 0.43 21.69 -4.46
C GLU A 17 -0.69 20.76 -4.95
N HIS A 18 -0.35 19.60 -5.51
CA HIS A 18 -1.35 18.61 -5.89
C HIS A 18 -2.11 18.08 -4.67
N LEU A 19 -1.42 17.69 -3.61
CA LEU A 19 -2.06 17.16 -2.39
C LEU A 19 -3.05 18.15 -1.77
N SER A 20 -2.75 19.46 -1.84
CA SER A 20 -3.63 20.52 -1.31
C SER A 20 -5.00 20.61 -1.98
N LYS A 21 -5.19 20.00 -3.16
CA LYS A 21 -6.47 19.97 -3.88
C LYS A 21 -7.45 18.93 -3.33
N GLY A 22 -6.96 17.94 -2.59
CA GLY A 22 -7.78 16.99 -1.83
C GLY A 22 -8.52 15.92 -2.62
N ASP A 23 -8.47 15.92 -3.96
CA ASP A 23 -9.10 14.89 -4.78
C ASP A 23 -8.16 13.73 -5.12
N VAL A 24 -8.76 12.60 -5.50
CA VAL A 24 -8.08 11.34 -5.80
C VAL A 24 -7.05 11.48 -6.93
N ASN A 25 -7.36 12.22 -7.99
CA ASN A 25 -6.46 12.35 -9.14
C ASN A 25 -5.21 13.15 -8.76
N ASN A 26 -5.38 14.25 -8.05
CA ASN A 26 -4.24 15.01 -7.55
C ASN A 26 -3.46 14.24 -6.47
N ALA A 27 -4.12 13.43 -5.64
CA ALA A 27 -3.44 12.53 -4.71
C ALA A 27 -2.53 11.51 -5.44
N ARG A 28 -2.98 10.94 -6.58
CA ARG A 28 -2.15 10.07 -7.44
C ARG A 28 -0.87 10.77 -7.90
N PHE A 29 -1.01 11.99 -8.42
CA PHE A 29 0.14 12.79 -8.84
C PHE A 29 1.07 13.12 -7.67
N GLY A 30 0.51 13.50 -6.52
CA GLY A 30 1.27 13.76 -5.30
C GLY A 30 2.10 12.55 -4.86
N VAL A 31 1.50 11.35 -4.81
CA VAL A 31 2.22 10.11 -4.49
C VAL A 31 3.33 9.83 -5.50
N MET A 32 3.06 9.94 -6.81
CA MET A 32 4.06 9.70 -7.86
C MET A 32 5.27 10.63 -7.73
N LEU A 33 5.04 11.93 -7.51
CA LEU A 33 6.11 12.91 -7.38
C LEU A 33 6.91 12.70 -6.09
N THR A 34 6.23 12.39 -4.99
CA THR A 34 6.86 12.06 -3.69
C THR A 34 7.76 10.83 -3.80
N ASP A 35 7.26 9.78 -4.45
CA ASP A 35 7.97 8.52 -4.66
C ASP A 35 9.23 8.71 -5.53
N ASN A 36 9.11 9.50 -6.60
CA ASN A 36 10.24 9.83 -7.47
C ASN A 36 11.30 10.67 -6.73
N ALA A 37 10.88 11.67 -5.96
CA ALA A 37 11.79 12.49 -5.14
C ALA A 37 12.55 11.63 -4.12
N LEU A 38 11.85 10.72 -3.45
CA LEU A 38 12.46 9.76 -2.53
C LEU A 38 13.44 8.83 -3.24
N GLU A 39 13.06 8.25 -4.40
CA GLU A 39 13.94 7.35 -5.17
C GLU A 39 15.25 8.03 -5.54
N LEU A 40 15.18 9.29 -6.00
CA LEU A 40 16.35 10.07 -6.36
C LEU A 40 17.32 10.24 -5.18
N VAL A 41 16.81 10.54 -3.99
CA VAL A 41 17.65 10.71 -2.79
C VAL A 41 18.20 9.37 -2.30
N LEU A 42 17.39 8.31 -2.27
CA LEU A 42 17.89 6.97 -1.90
C LEU A 42 18.99 6.49 -2.84
N HIS A 43 18.85 6.76 -4.14
CA HIS A 43 19.90 6.47 -5.10
C HIS A 43 21.15 7.33 -4.86
N GLN A 44 20.97 8.60 -4.48
CA GLN A 44 22.10 9.46 -4.14
C GLN A 44 22.81 9.00 -2.85
N ILE A 45 22.09 8.49 -1.85
CA ILE A 45 22.69 7.85 -0.65
C ILE A 45 23.60 6.68 -1.06
N ALA A 46 23.14 5.80 -1.95
CA ALA A 46 23.95 4.70 -2.46
C ALA A 46 25.20 5.23 -3.22
N LYS A 47 25.04 6.26 -4.06
CA LYS A 47 26.17 6.86 -4.79
C LYS A 47 27.18 7.53 -3.87
N ASP A 48 26.72 8.22 -2.83
CA ASP A 48 27.56 8.83 -1.82
C ASP A 48 28.37 7.75 -1.10
N LYS A 49 27.74 6.64 -0.72
CA LYS A 49 28.45 5.51 -0.10
C LYS A 49 29.48 4.86 -1.03
N ALA A 50 29.13 4.62 -2.28
CA ALA A 50 30.06 4.08 -3.28
C ALA A 50 31.27 5.02 -3.52
N SER A 51 31.02 6.33 -3.53
CA SER A 51 32.08 7.34 -3.67
C SER A 51 33.01 7.35 -2.46
N GLU A 52 32.44 7.27 -1.25
CA GLU A 52 33.21 7.15 -0.01
C GLU A 52 34.15 5.93 -0.03
N LEU A 53 33.63 4.75 -0.39
CA LEU A 53 34.42 3.51 -0.45
C LEU A 53 35.52 3.59 -1.51
N LYS A 54 35.26 4.25 -2.65
CA LYS A 54 36.26 4.46 -3.70
C LYS A 54 37.36 5.42 -3.26
N SER A 55 37.01 6.48 -2.53
CA SER A 55 37.97 7.45 -1.99
C SER A 55 38.83 6.85 -0.87
N PHE A 56 38.34 5.84 -0.16
CA PHE A 56 39.04 5.17 0.93
C PHE A 56 39.12 3.66 0.68
N SER A 57 40.03 3.23 -0.20
CA SER A 57 40.14 1.83 -0.65
C SER A 57 40.22 0.80 0.49
N PHE A 58 40.88 1.15 1.61
CA PHE A 58 40.96 0.29 2.80
C PHE A 58 39.59 0.02 3.47
N ARG A 59 38.61 0.93 3.30
CA ARG A 59 37.21 0.71 3.74
C ARG A 59 36.42 -0.14 2.73
N GLY A 60 36.80 -0.10 1.46
CA GLY A 60 36.19 -0.89 0.39
C GLY A 60 36.50 -2.39 0.51
N GLU A 61 37.73 -2.76 0.89
CA GLU A 61 38.17 -4.15 1.01
C GLU A 61 37.42 -4.97 2.08
N THR A 62 36.76 -4.28 3.02
CA THR A 62 36.07 -4.90 4.17
C THR A 62 34.60 -4.52 4.27
N TYR A 63 34.02 -3.89 3.22
CA TYR A 63 32.63 -3.47 3.27
C TYR A 63 31.67 -4.66 3.14
N GLU A 64 31.08 -5.07 4.26
CA GLU A 64 30.21 -6.24 4.38
C GLU A 64 28.96 -6.19 3.48
N HIS A 65 28.52 -4.99 3.07
CA HIS A 65 27.25 -4.79 2.37
C HIS A 65 27.42 -4.43 0.88
N GLN A 66 28.51 -4.88 0.24
CA GLN A 66 28.79 -4.57 -1.17
C GLN A 66 27.66 -5.03 -2.10
N GLU A 67 27.14 -6.24 -1.92
CA GLU A 67 26.04 -6.76 -2.77
C GLU A 67 24.77 -5.90 -2.66
N ALA A 68 24.42 -5.46 -1.45
CA ALA A 68 23.25 -4.61 -1.22
C ALA A 68 23.45 -3.22 -1.84
N LEU A 69 24.68 -2.67 -1.77
CA LEU A 69 25.04 -1.42 -2.42
C LEU A 69 24.91 -1.52 -3.94
N ASP A 70 25.43 -2.59 -4.55
CA ASP A 70 25.36 -2.80 -6.01
C ASP A 70 23.90 -2.90 -6.49
N LYS A 71 23.04 -3.58 -5.73
CA LYS A 71 21.59 -3.64 -6.01
C LYS A 71 20.93 -2.27 -5.91
N ALA A 72 21.25 -1.47 -4.88
CA ALA A 72 20.71 -0.13 -4.69
C ALA A 72 21.17 0.89 -5.76
N LEU A 73 22.37 0.70 -6.32
CA LEU A 73 22.82 1.46 -7.49
C LEU A 73 22.07 1.08 -8.78
N GLY A 74 21.31 -0.03 -8.76
CA GLY A 74 20.44 -0.46 -9.84
C GLY A 74 19.14 0.34 -9.96
N ARG A 75 18.23 -0.18 -10.80
CA ARG A 75 16.96 0.47 -11.16
C ARG A 75 15.80 0.15 -10.22
N THR A 76 15.96 -0.78 -9.30
CA THR A 76 14.88 -1.28 -8.45
C THR A 76 14.70 -0.36 -7.24
N PHE A 77 13.48 0.12 -7.00
CA PHE A 77 13.15 0.95 -5.85
C PHE A 77 13.27 0.19 -4.51
N PRO A 78 12.73 -1.05 -4.37
CA PRO A 78 12.81 -1.77 -3.09
C PRO A 78 14.23 -2.04 -2.61
N GLU A 79 15.18 -2.27 -3.52
CA GLU A 79 16.59 -2.49 -3.16
C GLU A 79 17.25 -1.24 -2.59
N LYS A 80 16.86 -0.05 -3.05
CA LYS A 80 17.32 1.23 -2.51
C LYS A 80 16.83 1.44 -1.08
N VAL A 81 15.55 1.11 -0.82
CA VAL A 81 14.96 1.15 0.52
C VAL A 81 15.64 0.14 1.43
N ALA A 82 15.84 -1.10 0.96
CA ALA A 82 16.51 -2.16 1.70
C ALA A 82 17.93 -1.76 2.11
N PHE A 83 18.67 -1.10 1.21
CA PHE A 83 20.01 -0.59 1.49
C PHE A 83 20.00 0.55 2.51
N ALA A 84 19.16 1.57 2.34
CA ALA A 84 19.05 2.68 3.30
C ALA A 84 18.68 2.19 4.71
N ARG A 85 17.87 1.15 4.79
CA ARG A 85 17.56 0.48 6.06
C ARG A 85 18.76 -0.26 6.64
N LEU A 86 19.45 -1.05 5.82
CA LEU A 86 20.61 -1.83 6.22
C LEU A 86 21.74 -0.94 6.78
N THR A 87 21.93 0.24 6.20
CA THR A 87 22.96 1.20 6.61
C THR A 87 22.52 2.10 7.78
N GLY A 88 21.29 1.95 8.28
CA GLY A 88 20.76 2.73 9.41
C GLY A 88 20.27 4.14 9.05
N GLU A 89 20.28 4.51 7.77
CA GLU A 89 19.75 5.80 7.29
C GLU A 89 18.22 5.86 7.45
N MET A 90 17.54 4.72 7.28
CA MET A 90 16.09 4.58 7.37
C MET A 90 15.67 3.56 8.43
N THR A 91 14.68 3.90 9.26
CA THR A 91 14.13 2.94 10.23
C THR A 91 13.28 1.87 9.53
N GLU A 92 13.13 0.70 10.17
CA GLU A 92 12.25 -0.36 9.67
C GLU A 92 10.81 0.13 9.45
N GLU A 93 10.29 0.97 10.35
CA GLU A 93 8.92 1.50 10.28
C GLU A 93 8.71 2.40 9.05
N ILE A 94 9.67 3.28 8.76
CA ILE A 94 9.63 4.13 7.56
C ILE A 94 9.78 3.26 6.31
N ALA A 95 10.71 2.31 6.31
CA ALA A 95 10.93 1.41 5.18
C ALA A 95 9.67 0.61 4.81
N GLN A 96 8.97 0.05 5.81
CA GLN A 96 7.69 -0.64 5.59
C GLN A 96 6.63 0.29 5.00
N THR A 97 6.52 1.51 5.53
CA THR A 97 5.57 2.52 5.05
C THR A 97 5.83 2.89 3.59
N VAL A 98 7.10 3.17 3.26
CA VAL A 98 7.54 3.49 1.90
C VAL A 98 7.22 2.36 0.93
N LEU A 99 7.51 1.11 1.29
CA LEU A 99 7.23 -0.04 0.44
C LEU A 99 5.73 -0.26 0.22
N ILE A 100 4.90 -0.10 1.27
CA ILE A 100 3.44 -0.16 1.13
C ILE A 100 2.94 0.93 0.19
N MET A 101 3.39 2.18 0.38
CA MET A 101 2.96 3.31 -0.44
C MET A 101 3.44 3.23 -1.90
N HIS A 102 4.64 2.70 -2.12
CA HIS A 102 5.13 2.36 -3.46
C HIS A 102 4.26 1.29 -4.13
N GLY A 103 3.78 0.28 -3.36
CA GLY A 103 2.79 -0.69 -3.82
C GLY A 103 1.45 -0.04 -4.17
N VAL A 104 0.92 0.83 -3.29
CA VAL A 104 -0.33 1.58 -3.52
C VAL A 104 -0.25 2.40 -4.81
N ARG A 105 0.88 3.07 -5.09
CA ARG A 105 1.11 3.75 -6.37
C ARG A 105 0.84 2.81 -7.54
N ASN A 106 1.48 1.63 -7.56
CA ASN A 106 1.35 0.67 -8.65
C ASN A 106 -0.07 0.11 -8.76
N GLU A 107 -0.72 -0.19 -7.64
CA GLU A 107 -2.10 -0.68 -7.59
C GLU A 107 -3.08 0.36 -8.14
N VAL A 108 -2.92 1.63 -7.79
CA VAL A 108 -3.78 2.71 -8.27
C VAL A 108 -3.61 2.96 -9.79
N TYR A 109 -2.45 2.61 -10.36
CA TYR A 109 -2.23 2.65 -11.81
C TYR A 109 -2.86 1.46 -12.56
N HIS A 110 -3.16 0.33 -11.91
CA HIS A 110 -3.56 -0.92 -12.56
C HIS A 110 -4.93 -1.48 -12.14
N ALA A 111 -5.42 -1.15 -10.94
CA ALA A 111 -6.68 -1.61 -10.35
C ALA A 111 -7.45 -0.38 -9.83
N GLY A 112 -8.20 0.26 -10.72
CA GLY A 112 -8.73 1.62 -10.55
C GLY A 112 -9.84 1.83 -9.52
N LEU A 113 -10.04 1.00 -8.48
CA LEU A 113 -11.21 1.16 -7.59
C LEU A 113 -10.99 0.90 -6.09
N GLN A 114 -9.99 0.11 -5.65
CA GLN A 114 -9.95 -0.32 -4.23
C GLN A 114 -9.39 0.69 -3.22
N HIS A 115 -8.72 1.75 -3.67
CA HIS A 115 -8.05 2.71 -2.76
C HIS A 115 -8.49 4.16 -2.94
N GLU A 116 -9.47 4.45 -3.80
CA GLU A 116 -9.82 5.84 -4.11
C GLU A 116 -10.29 6.61 -2.87
N ALA A 117 -11.08 5.97 -2.00
CA ALA A 117 -11.60 6.58 -0.77
C ALA A 117 -10.50 6.96 0.23
N ILE A 118 -9.42 6.17 0.32
CA ILE A 118 -8.36 6.36 1.31
C ILE A 118 -7.15 7.12 0.77
N LEU A 119 -6.99 7.18 -0.56
CA LEU A 119 -5.79 7.68 -1.20
C LEU A 119 -5.43 9.12 -0.83
N PRO A 120 -6.36 10.10 -0.76
CA PRO A 120 -6.01 11.46 -0.36
C PRO A 120 -5.37 11.51 1.04
N SER A 121 -5.93 10.77 1.99
CA SER A 121 -5.42 10.70 3.37
C SER A 121 -4.05 10.02 3.44
N LEU A 122 -3.87 8.92 2.71
CA LEU A 122 -2.58 8.22 2.62
C LEU A 122 -1.51 9.02 1.89
N ALA A 123 -1.88 9.80 0.88
CA ALA A 123 -0.93 10.58 0.10
C ALA A 123 -0.30 11.70 0.96
N VAL A 124 -1.11 12.39 1.77
CA VAL A 124 -0.61 13.40 2.74
C VAL A 124 0.26 12.75 3.81
N PHE A 125 -0.15 11.60 4.36
CA PHE A 125 0.67 10.84 5.30
C PHE A 125 2.02 10.45 4.70
N TYR A 126 2.02 9.87 3.50
CA TYR A 126 3.25 9.46 2.83
C TYR A 126 4.18 10.65 2.55
N PHE A 127 3.62 11.77 2.11
CA PHE A 127 4.37 13.00 1.88
C PHE A 127 5.07 13.49 3.15
N ASP A 128 4.35 13.50 4.29
CA ASP A 128 4.92 13.90 5.58
C ASP A 128 6.06 12.97 6.00
N VAL A 129 5.87 11.65 5.88
CA VAL A 129 6.89 10.64 6.20
C VAL A 129 8.15 10.82 5.35
N VAL A 130 7.98 11.04 4.04
CA VAL A 130 9.11 11.26 3.13
C VAL A 130 9.81 12.57 3.43
N CYS A 131 9.08 13.66 3.64
CA CYS A 131 9.69 14.94 4.03
C CYS A 131 10.43 14.84 5.37
N GLY A 132 9.88 14.10 6.34
CA GLY A 132 10.52 13.82 7.62
C GLY A 132 11.83 13.05 7.48
N PHE A 133 11.85 12.00 6.65
CA PHE A 133 13.06 11.25 6.32
C PHE A 133 14.10 12.13 5.62
N LEU A 134 13.69 12.87 4.58
CA LEU A 134 14.59 13.71 3.79
C LEU A 134 15.15 14.91 4.56
N ASN A 135 14.45 15.38 5.59
CA ASN A 135 14.98 16.38 6.53
C ASN A 135 16.27 15.89 7.22
N GLY A 136 16.39 14.59 7.46
CA GLY A 136 17.58 13.96 8.04
C GLY A 136 18.75 13.77 7.07
N TYR A 137 18.51 13.81 5.75
CA TYR A 137 19.55 13.52 4.76
C TYR A 137 20.68 14.56 4.78
N ARG A 138 21.92 14.08 4.75
CA ARG A 138 23.13 14.89 4.65
C ARG A 138 23.97 14.40 3.47
N PRO A 139 24.14 15.21 2.40
CA PRO A 139 24.94 14.80 1.26
C PRO A 139 26.42 14.74 1.64
N LEU A 140 27.16 13.78 1.05
CA LEU A 140 28.60 13.64 1.29
C LEU A 140 29.40 14.88 0.84
N TYR A 141 28.95 15.55 -0.22
CA TYR A 141 29.57 16.77 -0.73
C TYR A 141 28.51 17.81 -1.07
N PHE A 142 28.82 19.08 -0.82
CA PHE A 142 27.95 20.20 -1.17
C PHE A 142 28.68 21.12 -2.15
N GLY A 143 28.06 21.42 -3.28
CA GLY A 143 28.73 22.15 -4.36
C GLY A 143 27.76 22.71 -5.39
N TRP A 144 28.19 23.84 -5.97
CA TRP A 144 27.50 24.70 -6.92
C TRP A 144 28.46 25.13 -8.02
N SER A 145 27.96 25.31 -9.25
CA SER A 145 28.72 25.86 -10.37
C SER A 145 28.07 27.14 -10.89
N SER A 146 28.88 28.11 -11.32
CA SER A 146 28.43 29.42 -11.79
C SER A 146 27.49 29.38 -13.01
N GLY A 147 27.51 28.29 -13.78
CA GLY A 147 26.59 28.07 -14.91
C GLY A 147 25.23 27.45 -14.52
N GLN A 148 25.06 27.01 -13.27
CA GLN A 148 23.82 26.39 -12.80
C GLN A 148 22.77 27.47 -12.48
N ARG A 149 21.49 27.10 -12.61
CA ARG A 149 20.35 27.95 -12.27
C ARG A 149 19.41 27.18 -11.36
N LEU A 150 19.03 27.79 -10.25
CA LEU A 150 18.01 27.22 -9.38
C LEU A 150 16.67 27.19 -10.09
N PRO A 151 15.90 26.10 -9.99
CA PRO A 151 14.51 26.08 -10.43
C PRO A 151 13.68 27.12 -9.69
N ASP A 152 12.74 27.76 -10.39
CA ASP A 152 12.00 28.90 -9.86
C ASP A 152 11.21 28.56 -8.59
N ARG A 153 10.60 27.37 -8.54
CA ARG A 153 9.80 26.91 -7.40
C ARG A 153 10.64 26.71 -6.14
N SER A 154 11.84 26.16 -6.27
CA SER A 154 12.66 25.78 -5.12
C SER A 154 13.58 26.90 -4.61
N LYS A 155 13.73 28.01 -5.34
CA LYS A 155 14.52 29.19 -4.91
C LYS A 155 14.18 29.67 -3.50
N LYS A 156 12.89 29.64 -3.12
CA LYS A 156 12.43 30.11 -1.79
C LYS A 156 12.99 29.31 -0.60
N TYR A 157 13.53 28.11 -0.84
CA TYR A 157 14.14 27.27 0.20
C TYR A 157 15.63 27.50 0.38
N PHE A 158 16.30 28.22 -0.53
CA PHE A 158 17.73 28.48 -0.47
C PHE A 158 17.99 29.97 -0.25
N LYS A 159 18.66 30.32 0.86
CA LYS A 159 18.84 31.71 1.31
C LYS A 159 20.27 32.24 1.16
N GLY A 160 21.07 31.59 0.32
CA GLY A 160 22.47 31.93 0.14
C GLY A 160 22.73 33.14 -0.77
N HIS A 161 24.00 33.46 -0.95
CA HIS A 161 24.47 34.57 -1.79
C HIS A 161 24.28 34.24 -3.29
N PRO A 162 24.07 35.21 -4.20
CA PRO A 162 23.90 34.94 -5.64
C PRO A 162 25.01 34.08 -6.29
N SER A 163 26.24 34.14 -5.79
CA SER A 163 27.36 33.31 -6.26
C SER A 163 27.38 31.89 -5.68
N PHE A 164 26.67 31.65 -4.58
CA PHE A 164 26.53 30.37 -3.91
C PHE A 164 25.17 30.33 -3.18
N PRO A 165 24.09 29.89 -3.86
CA PRO A 165 22.74 30.31 -3.53
C PRO A 165 22.11 29.59 -2.34
N GLY A 166 22.82 28.69 -1.66
CA GLY A 166 22.28 27.97 -0.50
C GLY A 166 23.35 27.30 0.35
N GLU A 167 22.90 26.73 1.47
CA GLU A 167 23.70 26.03 2.47
C GLU A 167 23.34 24.53 2.51
N ILE A 168 24.19 23.71 3.16
CA ILE A 168 23.95 22.26 3.22
C ILE A 168 22.67 21.92 4.01
N GLU A 169 22.29 22.77 4.98
CA GLU A 169 21.09 22.62 5.80
C GLU A 169 19.81 23.10 5.11
N ASP A 170 19.90 23.90 4.03
CA ASP A 170 18.72 24.45 3.35
C ASP A 170 17.79 23.37 2.83
N PHE A 171 18.35 22.25 2.35
CA PHE A 171 17.55 21.12 1.88
C PHE A 171 16.68 20.54 3.00
N GLY A 172 17.29 20.22 4.14
CA GLY A 172 16.56 19.66 5.27
C GLY A 172 15.52 20.63 5.82
N ARG A 173 15.87 21.93 5.94
CA ARG A 173 14.92 22.99 6.32
C ARG A 173 13.75 23.10 5.33
N GLY A 174 14.01 22.97 4.04
CA GLY A 174 12.98 22.94 3.00
C GLY A 174 12.02 21.76 3.16
N CYS A 175 12.55 20.55 3.35
CA CYS A 175 11.74 19.37 3.63
C CYS A 175 10.91 19.51 4.92
N GLY A 176 11.51 20.05 5.99
CA GLY A 176 10.77 20.34 7.23
C GLY A 176 9.66 21.37 7.06
N THR A 177 9.88 22.39 6.23
CA THR A 177 8.85 23.39 5.89
C THR A 177 7.70 22.75 5.11
N LEU A 178 8.00 21.88 4.16
CA LEU A 178 7.00 21.16 3.36
C LEU A 178 6.19 20.18 4.21
N SER A 179 6.84 19.42 5.10
CA SER A 179 6.17 18.55 6.09
C SER A 179 5.20 19.35 6.96
N ALA A 180 5.64 20.48 7.54
CA ALA A 180 4.76 21.34 8.33
C ALA A 180 3.58 21.89 7.51
N ALA A 181 3.82 22.26 6.25
CA ALA A 181 2.82 22.83 5.36
C ALA A 181 1.77 21.81 4.86
N CYS A 182 2.10 20.51 4.81
CA CYS A 182 1.12 19.48 4.43
C CYS A 182 0.06 19.23 5.51
N ALA A 183 0.30 19.71 6.74
CA ALA A 183 -0.62 19.64 7.86
C ALA A 183 -1.19 18.23 8.09
N HIS A 184 -0.33 17.20 7.96
CA HIS A 184 -0.73 15.81 8.19
C HIS A 184 -1.33 15.64 9.59
N ASN A 185 -2.46 14.94 9.65
CA ASN A 185 -3.13 14.59 10.89
C ASN A 185 -3.22 13.07 11.00
N SER A 186 -2.46 12.51 11.94
CA SER A 186 -2.43 11.06 12.19
C SER A 186 -3.81 10.50 12.55
N VAL A 187 -4.61 11.23 13.32
CA VAL A 187 -5.98 10.81 13.72
C VAL A 187 -6.86 10.67 12.49
N THR A 188 -6.77 11.62 11.55
CA THR A 188 -7.52 11.56 10.29
C THR A 188 -7.11 10.36 9.46
N THR A 189 -5.80 10.09 9.31
CA THR A 189 -5.32 8.92 8.56
C THR A 189 -5.81 7.60 9.17
N VAL A 190 -5.73 7.45 10.49
CA VAL A 190 -6.21 6.24 11.17
C VAL A 190 -7.72 6.08 11.01
N ALA A 191 -8.49 7.16 11.20
CA ALA A 191 -9.94 7.14 11.02
C ALA A 191 -10.33 6.74 9.61
N THR A 192 -9.73 7.36 8.57
CA THR A 192 -10.01 7.02 7.17
C THR A 192 -9.75 5.54 6.85
N LEU A 193 -8.65 4.97 7.37
CA LEU A 193 -8.36 3.55 7.19
C LEU A 193 -9.37 2.65 7.91
N ALA A 194 -9.80 3.04 9.12
CA ALA A 194 -10.78 2.28 9.90
C ALA A 194 -12.16 2.31 9.25
N ASP A 195 -12.59 3.48 8.78
CA ASP A 195 -13.90 3.68 8.14
C ASP A 195 -13.98 2.87 6.85
N HIS A 196 -12.90 2.83 6.05
CA HIS A 196 -12.86 1.98 4.87
C HIS A 196 -12.87 0.47 5.21
N LEU A 197 -12.27 0.05 6.33
CA LEU A 197 -12.44 -1.34 6.78
C LEU A 197 -13.89 -1.63 7.15
N ASP A 198 -14.57 -0.71 7.83
CA ASP A 198 -15.98 -0.87 8.19
C ASP A 198 -16.87 -0.97 6.95
N GLU A 199 -16.62 -0.16 5.91
CA GLU A 199 -17.32 -0.25 4.63
C GLU A 199 -17.16 -1.63 3.98
N ILE A 200 -15.92 -2.12 3.89
CA ILE A 200 -15.63 -3.46 3.38
C ILE A 200 -16.33 -4.54 4.21
N ILE A 201 -16.31 -4.41 5.53
CA ILE A 201 -16.95 -5.39 6.43
C ILE A 201 -18.47 -5.39 6.23
N GLN A 202 -19.09 -4.21 6.09
CA GLN A 202 -20.53 -4.07 5.88
C GLN A 202 -20.97 -4.63 4.52
N GLU A 203 -20.19 -4.40 3.45
CA GLU A 203 -20.42 -5.00 2.14
C GLU A 203 -20.43 -6.54 2.26
N GLN A 204 -19.39 -7.10 2.88
CA GLN A 204 -19.26 -8.55 3.03
C GLN A 204 -20.32 -9.16 3.95
N ASP A 205 -20.75 -8.43 4.99
CA ASP A 205 -21.87 -8.84 5.84
C ASP A 205 -23.17 -8.97 5.05
N THR A 206 -23.40 -8.03 4.13
CA THR A 206 -24.53 -8.03 3.20
C THR A 206 -24.46 -9.19 2.22
N CYS A 207 -23.30 -9.42 1.60
CA CYS A 207 -23.09 -10.54 0.67
C CYS A 207 -23.31 -11.90 1.36
N ILE A 208 -22.75 -12.11 2.56
CA ILE A 208 -22.97 -13.35 3.34
C ILE A 208 -24.46 -13.52 3.64
N LYS A 209 -25.17 -12.44 3.98
CA LYS A 209 -26.61 -12.50 4.23
C LYS A 209 -27.38 -12.94 2.98
N ILE A 210 -27.09 -12.36 1.82
CA ILE A 210 -27.73 -12.72 0.54
C ILE A 210 -27.54 -14.22 0.26
N VAL A 211 -26.32 -14.72 0.39
CA VAL A 211 -26.02 -16.14 0.16
C VAL A 211 -26.72 -17.03 1.18
N ALA A 212 -26.73 -16.64 2.47
CA ALA A 212 -27.34 -17.42 3.53
C ALA A 212 -28.88 -17.47 3.44
N ASP A 213 -29.52 -16.37 3.03
CA ASP A 213 -30.97 -16.34 2.82
C ASP A 213 -31.37 -17.22 1.63
N GLY A 214 -30.48 -17.38 0.64
CA GLY A 214 -30.69 -18.20 -0.55
C GLY A 214 -31.68 -17.56 -1.52
N VAL A 215 -31.74 -18.08 -2.76
CA VAL A 215 -32.68 -17.54 -3.78
C VAL A 215 -34.09 -18.10 -3.58
N TYR A 216 -34.18 -19.38 -3.21
CA TYR A 216 -35.42 -20.09 -2.94
C TYR A 216 -35.51 -20.50 -1.47
N GLU A 217 -36.72 -20.65 -0.92
CA GLU A 217 -36.93 -20.96 0.51
C GLU A 217 -36.18 -22.23 0.97
N ASN A 218 -36.05 -23.22 0.10
CA ASN A 218 -35.36 -24.48 0.39
C ASN A 218 -33.82 -24.40 0.33
N GLN A 219 -33.27 -23.25 -0.07
CA GLN A 219 -31.82 -23.01 -0.13
C GLN A 219 -31.29 -22.25 1.09
N ARG A 220 -32.19 -21.76 1.96
CA ARG A 220 -31.80 -21.03 3.15
C ARG A 220 -30.87 -21.86 4.03
N THR A 221 -29.77 -21.25 4.45
CA THR A 221 -28.72 -21.90 5.24
C THR A 221 -28.23 -21.00 6.37
N THR A 222 -27.29 -21.50 7.17
CA THR A 222 -26.62 -20.69 8.19
C THR A 222 -25.52 -19.84 7.54
N ARG A 223 -25.20 -18.69 8.15
CA ARG A 223 -24.10 -17.83 7.67
C ARG A 223 -22.74 -18.54 7.67
N ASP A 224 -22.48 -19.38 8.67
CA ASP A 224 -21.28 -20.22 8.72
C ASP A 224 -21.19 -21.15 7.51
N GLN A 225 -22.31 -21.80 7.17
CA GLN A 225 -22.37 -22.70 6.02
C GLN A 225 -22.27 -21.92 4.70
N ALA A 226 -22.91 -20.75 4.57
CA ALA A 226 -22.75 -19.88 3.41
C ALA A 226 -21.28 -19.53 3.15
N VAL A 227 -20.51 -19.18 4.20
CA VAL A 227 -19.07 -18.91 4.08
C VAL A 227 -18.28 -20.14 3.63
N VAL A 228 -18.64 -21.34 4.09
CA VAL A 228 -18.04 -22.60 3.64
C VAL A 228 -18.37 -22.86 2.16
N ASP A 229 -19.62 -22.63 1.76
CA ASP A 229 -20.11 -22.87 0.40
C ASP A 229 -19.45 -21.91 -0.61
N CYS A 230 -19.31 -20.63 -0.27
CA CYS A 230 -18.60 -19.63 -1.07
C CYS A 230 -17.16 -20.05 -1.39
N GLN A 231 -16.48 -20.73 -0.46
CA GLN A 231 -15.11 -21.21 -0.71
C GLN A 231 -15.09 -22.54 -1.47
N THR A 232 -15.97 -23.47 -1.13
CA THR A 232 -15.91 -24.85 -1.64
C THR A 232 -16.37 -24.96 -3.08
N TRP A 233 -17.31 -24.13 -3.52
CA TRP A 233 -17.79 -24.11 -4.90
C TRP A 233 -16.67 -23.80 -5.92
N PRO A 234 -15.97 -22.66 -5.86
CA PRO A 234 -14.86 -22.39 -6.77
C PRO A 234 -13.70 -23.37 -6.58
N LEU A 235 -13.43 -23.82 -5.35
CA LEU A 235 -12.41 -24.84 -5.09
C LEU A 235 -12.71 -26.14 -5.83
N ALA A 236 -13.97 -26.57 -5.92
CA ALA A 236 -14.33 -27.79 -6.63
C ALA A 236 -13.88 -27.77 -8.10
N PHE A 237 -13.75 -26.59 -8.73
CA PHE A 237 -13.26 -26.43 -10.11
C PHE A 237 -11.75 -26.20 -10.21
N SER A 238 -11.03 -26.13 -9.09
CA SER A 238 -9.59 -25.94 -9.06
C SER A 238 -8.82 -27.26 -9.21
N GLN A 239 -7.69 -27.23 -9.93
CA GLN A 239 -6.78 -28.38 -10.03
C GLN A 239 -6.22 -28.80 -8.67
N GLU A 240 -5.99 -27.83 -7.78
CA GLU A 240 -5.46 -28.06 -6.44
C GLU A 240 -6.40 -28.93 -5.60
N ALA A 241 -7.69 -28.56 -5.52
CA ALA A 241 -8.66 -29.31 -4.74
C ALA A 241 -8.90 -30.71 -5.34
N MET A 242 -8.92 -30.84 -6.67
CA MET A 242 -9.03 -32.15 -7.33
C MET A 242 -7.85 -33.06 -6.97
N ALA A 243 -6.62 -32.55 -7.00
CA ALA A 243 -5.44 -33.31 -6.60
C ALA A 243 -5.47 -33.69 -5.12
N PHE A 244 -5.95 -32.80 -4.24
CA PHE A 244 -6.15 -33.08 -2.82
C PHE A 244 -7.16 -34.22 -2.60
N ALA A 245 -8.29 -34.19 -3.32
CA ALA A 245 -9.34 -35.19 -3.25
C ALA A 245 -8.87 -36.56 -3.75
N GLN A 246 -8.15 -36.59 -4.89
CA GLN A 246 -7.61 -37.80 -5.47
C GLN A 246 -6.62 -38.50 -4.52
N LYS A 247 -5.74 -37.74 -3.85
CA LYS A 247 -4.81 -38.27 -2.84
C LYS A 247 -5.52 -38.89 -1.63
N ARG A 248 -6.77 -38.49 -1.36
CA ARG A 248 -7.60 -39.02 -0.28
C ARG A 248 -8.66 -40.03 -0.75
N GLY A 249 -8.59 -40.46 -2.01
CA GLY A 249 -9.46 -41.50 -2.56
C GLY A 249 -10.92 -41.08 -2.68
N PHE A 250 -11.21 -39.78 -2.82
CA PHE A 250 -12.58 -39.34 -3.05
C PHE A 250 -13.09 -39.84 -4.40
N SER A 251 -14.28 -40.44 -4.40
CA SER A 251 -15.06 -40.78 -5.58
C SER A 251 -16.50 -40.34 -5.35
N GLY A 252 -17.05 -39.57 -6.29
CA GLY A 252 -18.37 -38.98 -6.17
C GLY A 252 -18.64 -37.96 -7.26
N ASN A 253 -19.88 -37.47 -7.31
CA ASN A 253 -20.29 -36.41 -8.22
C ASN A 253 -19.85 -35.02 -7.72
N ARG A 254 -20.16 -33.96 -8.49
CA ARG A 254 -19.70 -32.59 -8.19
C ARG A 254 -20.30 -32.03 -6.89
N LEU A 255 -21.57 -32.29 -6.61
CA LEU A 255 -22.24 -31.79 -5.40
C LEU A 255 -21.68 -32.49 -4.16
N GLU A 256 -21.52 -33.82 -4.24
CA GLU A 256 -20.84 -34.60 -3.21
C GLU A 256 -19.40 -34.12 -2.99
N PHE A 257 -18.73 -33.67 -4.05
CA PHE A 257 -17.37 -33.14 -3.95
C PHE A 257 -17.31 -31.82 -3.19
N VAL A 258 -18.25 -30.89 -3.44
CA VAL A 258 -18.35 -29.61 -2.72
C VAL A 258 -18.58 -29.86 -1.22
N GLU A 259 -19.54 -30.72 -0.88
CA GLU A 259 -19.79 -31.09 0.52
C GLU A 259 -18.57 -31.76 1.18
N TRP A 260 -17.88 -32.63 0.45
CA TRP A 260 -16.68 -33.29 0.93
C TRP A 260 -15.54 -32.29 1.16
N LEU A 261 -15.36 -31.31 0.28
CA LEU A 261 -14.39 -30.24 0.46
C LEU A 261 -14.69 -29.41 1.72
N GLY A 262 -15.96 -29.09 1.98
CA GLY A 262 -16.37 -28.36 3.19
C GLY A 262 -15.94 -29.04 4.49
N LYS A 263 -15.94 -30.38 4.50
CA LYS A 263 -15.58 -31.19 5.66
C LYS A 263 -14.06 -31.46 5.75
N ASN A 264 -13.39 -31.64 4.61
CA ASN A 264 -12.05 -32.23 4.56
C ASN A 264 -10.94 -31.27 4.11
N TYR A 265 -11.25 -30.23 3.35
CA TYR A 265 -10.25 -29.30 2.84
C TYR A 265 -9.90 -28.25 3.92
N PRO A 266 -8.63 -27.80 4.03
CA PRO A 266 -8.21 -26.78 4.98
C PRO A 266 -8.69 -25.38 4.56
N LEU A 267 -10.00 -25.14 4.67
CA LEU A 267 -10.61 -23.85 4.36
C LEU A 267 -10.06 -22.72 5.25
N LYS A 268 -9.99 -21.52 4.67
CA LYS A 268 -9.46 -20.33 5.34
C LYS A 268 -10.39 -19.83 6.44
N ALA A 269 -11.70 -19.93 6.21
CA ALA A 269 -12.74 -19.68 7.20
C ALA A 269 -13.71 -20.86 7.24
N LYS A 270 -14.14 -21.25 8.45
CA LYS A 270 -15.21 -22.25 8.65
C LYS A 270 -16.43 -21.67 9.37
N ARG A 271 -16.38 -20.37 9.64
CA ARG A 271 -17.38 -19.60 10.37
C ARG A 271 -17.44 -18.21 9.78
N ASP A 272 -18.56 -17.55 10.00
CA ASP A 272 -18.77 -16.14 9.71
C ASP A 272 -17.64 -15.28 10.33
N PRO A 273 -16.83 -14.60 9.49
CA PRO A 273 -15.70 -13.82 9.97
C PRO A 273 -16.08 -12.40 10.42
N ILE A 274 -17.31 -11.93 10.19
CA ILE A 274 -17.70 -10.51 10.32
C ILE A 274 -17.42 -9.97 11.72
N GLN A 275 -17.79 -10.68 12.78
CA GLN A 275 -17.53 -10.23 14.15
C GLN A 275 -16.02 -10.07 14.43
N ARG A 276 -15.20 -10.99 13.93
CA ARG A 276 -13.73 -10.93 14.10
C ARG A 276 -13.13 -9.79 13.28
N TRP A 277 -13.68 -9.51 12.10
CA TRP A 277 -13.24 -8.39 11.27
C TRP A 277 -13.61 -7.05 11.89
N ALA A 278 -14.82 -6.90 12.43
CA ALA A 278 -15.24 -5.71 13.17
C ALA A 278 -14.32 -5.43 14.36
N GLN A 279 -13.94 -6.45 15.13
CA GLN A 279 -12.95 -6.30 16.20
C GLN A 279 -11.57 -5.84 15.71
N ARG A 280 -11.18 -6.15 14.46
CA ARG A 280 -9.94 -5.64 13.87
C ARG A 280 -10.08 -4.17 13.49
N ALA A 281 -11.22 -3.77 12.92
CA ALA A 281 -11.49 -2.38 12.60
C ALA A 281 -11.53 -1.51 13.86
N ASP A 282 -12.16 -1.98 14.95
CA ASP A 282 -12.15 -1.30 16.26
C ASP A 282 -10.72 -1.13 16.80
N LYS A 283 -9.89 -2.17 16.72
CA LYS A 283 -8.49 -2.09 17.13
C LYS A 283 -7.70 -1.11 16.26
N LEU A 284 -7.95 -1.09 14.96
CA LEU A 284 -7.34 -0.14 14.04
C LEU A 284 -7.71 1.29 14.42
N ARG A 285 -8.99 1.55 14.69
CA ARG A 285 -9.51 2.86 15.10
C ARG A 285 -8.89 3.38 16.41
N MET A 286 -8.46 2.49 17.29
CA MET A 286 -7.75 2.82 18.53
C MET A 286 -6.25 3.03 18.35
N GLU A 287 -5.69 2.75 17.17
CA GLU A 287 -4.28 2.94 16.88
C GLU A 287 -3.91 4.44 16.89
N LYS A 288 -2.78 4.77 17.49
CA LYS A 288 -2.27 6.15 17.52
C LYS A 288 -1.17 6.37 16.50
N ASN A 289 -0.48 5.30 16.13
CA ASN A 289 0.62 5.35 15.19
C ASN A 289 0.11 5.06 13.75
N PRO A 290 0.14 6.07 12.84
CA PRO A 290 -0.35 5.90 11.48
C PRO A 290 0.45 4.87 10.66
N HIS A 291 1.73 4.65 10.97
CA HIS A 291 2.53 3.60 10.32
C HIS A 291 1.99 2.20 10.68
N SER A 292 1.69 1.99 11.96
CA SER A 292 1.12 0.73 12.44
C SER A 292 -0.29 0.51 11.90
N ALA A 293 -1.10 1.57 11.83
CA ALA A 293 -2.43 1.52 11.23
C ALA A 293 -2.37 1.13 9.74
N LEU A 294 -1.53 1.78 8.94
CA LEU A 294 -1.36 1.43 7.52
C LEU A 294 -0.97 -0.03 7.33
N ARG A 295 -0.04 -0.53 8.15
CA ARG A 295 0.39 -1.94 8.12
C ARG A 295 -0.74 -2.89 8.47
N HIS A 296 -1.48 -2.64 9.56
CA HIS A 296 -2.62 -3.47 9.96
C HIS A 296 -3.74 -3.48 8.92
N TYR A 297 -4.00 -2.31 8.32
CA TYR A 297 -4.93 -2.15 7.21
C TYR A 297 -4.49 -3.00 6.00
N LYS A 298 -3.26 -2.83 5.50
CA LYS A 298 -2.76 -3.58 4.34
C LYS A 298 -2.75 -5.09 4.59
N ALA A 299 -2.38 -5.51 5.81
CA ALA A 299 -2.46 -6.91 6.22
C ALA A 299 -3.88 -7.45 6.14
N PHE A 300 -4.88 -6.71 6.64
CA PHE A 300 -6.29 -7.10 6.52
C PHE A 300 -6.72 -7.25 5.06
N ILE A 301 -6.41 -6.26 4.20
CA ILE A 301 -6.80 -6.28 2.79
C ILE A 301 -6.24 -7.54 2.09
N MET A 302 -4.94 -7.80 2.24
CA MET A 302 -4.29 -8.98 1.64
C MET A 302 -4.78 -10.30 2.26
N GLU A 303 -4.95 -10.35 3.58
CA GLU A 303 -5.39 -11.56 4.27
C GLU A 303 -6.85 -11.90 3.96
N THR A 304 -7.69 -10.96 3.54
CA THR A 304 -9.12 -11.22 3.33
C THR A 304 -9.52 -11.26 1.86
N GLU A 305 -8.73 -10.67 0.95
CA GLU A 305 -8.97 -10.55 -0.50
C GLU A 305 -9.72 -11.73 -1.12
N ARG A 306 -9.07 -12.90 -1.20
CA ARG A 306 -9.67 -14.09 -1.84
C ARG A 306 -10.99 -14.56 -1.24
N LEU A 307 -11.16 -14.41 0.09
CA LEU A 307 -12.43 -14.79 0.73
C LEU A 307 -13.52 -13.77 0.38
N ARG A 308 -13.18 -12.48 0.34
CA ARG A 308 -14.12 -11.42 -0.05
C ARG A 308 -14.56 -11.57 -1.50
N GLU A 309 -13.63 -11.88 -2.40
CA GLU A 309 -13.93 -12.14 -3.82
C GLU A 309 -14.93 -13.28 -3.98
N TRP A 310 -14.68 -14.43 -3.34
CA TRP A 310 -15.59 -15.57 -3.42
C TRP A 310 -16.98 -15.31 -2.83
N ILE A 311 -17.05 -14.55 -1.73
CA ILE A 311 -18.32 -14.16 -1.13
C ILE A 311 -19.09 -13.22 -2.06
N LEU A 312 -18.39 -12.24 -2.65
CA LEU A 312 -18.99 -11.30 -3.60
C LEU A 312 -19.50 -12.01 -4.85
N GLU A 313 -18.69 -12.87 -5.47
CA GLU A 313 -19.08 -13.65 -6.65
C GLU A 313 -20.32 -14.52 -6.39
N ALA A 314 -20.40 -15.14 -5.21
CA ALA A 314 -21.55 -15.94 -4.81
C ALA A 314 -22.81 -15.08 -4.60
N ALA A 315 -22.67 -13.92 -3.95
CA ALA A 315 -23.77 -12.98 -3.76
C ALA A 315 -24.29 -12.44 -5.12
N ASP A 316 -23.39 -12.04 -6.02
CA ASP A 316 -23.74 -11.60 -7.39
C ASP A 316 -24.47 -12.70 -8.17
N ALA A 317 -24.09 -13.97 -7.98
CA ALA A 317 -24.78 -15.09 -8.59
C ALA A 317 -26.20 -15.26 -8.02
N CYS A 318 -26.38 -15.12 -6.71
CA CYS A 318 -27.68 -15.14 -6.07
C CYS A 318 -28.57 -13.98 -6.55
N GLU A 319 -28.06 -12.75 -6.58
CA GLU A 319 -28.83 -11.57 -7.01
C GLU A 319 -29.28 -11.70 -8.47
N ARG A 320 -28.41 -12.14 -9.38
CA ARG A 320 -28.79 -12.39 -10.78
C ARG A 320 -29.91 -13.43 -10.91
N GLU A 321 -29.89 -14.48 -10.11
CA GLU A 321 -30.94 -15.50 -10.13
C GLU A 321 -32.25 -14.99 -9.49
N ILE A 322 -32.16 -14.14 -8.45
CA ILE A 322 -33.33 -13.45 -7.87
C ILE A 322 -34.00 -12.59 -8.94
N ASP A 323 -33.23 -11.78 -9.67
CA ASP A 323 -33.75 -10.94 -10.75
C ASP A 323 -34.38 -11.81 -11.87
N ALA A 324 -33.71 -12.89 -12.27
CA ALA A 324 -34.23 -13.82 -13.27
C ALA A 324 -35.50 -14.55 -12.80
N ALA A 325 -35.63 -14.85 -11.51
CA ALA A 325 -36.85 -15.44 -10.93
C ALA A 325 -38.01 -14.43 -10.93
N ILE A 326 -37.74 -13.16 -10.62
CA ILE A 326 -38.72 -12.07 -10.68
C ILE A 326 -39.21 -11.86 -12.11
N ASP A 327 -38.31 -11.86 -13.10
CA ASP A 327 -38.67 -11.68 -14.50
C ASP A 327 -39.53 -12.85 -15.03
N ARG A 328 -39.16 -14.10 -14.70
CA ARG A 328 -39.98 -15.27 -15.01
C ARG A 328 -41.37 -15.18 -14.39
N ALA A 329 -41.48 -14.72 -13.14
CA ALA A 329 -42.77 -14.52 -12.47
C ALA A 329 -43.62 -13.41 -13.13
N ARG A 330 -42.99 -12.46 -13.82
CA ARG A 330 -43.63 -11.40 -14.61
C ARG A 330 -43.93 -11.81 -16.05
N GLY A 331 -43.58 -13.02 -16.47
CA GLY A 331 -43.80 -13.54 -17.83
C GLY A 331 -42.87 -12.92 -18.88
N LYS A 332 -41.70 -12.43 -18.47
CA LYS A 332 -40.60 -12.03 -19.36
C LYS A 332 -39.57 -13.15 -19.44
#